data_AF-A0A357V336-F1
#
_entry.id   AF-A0A357V336-F1
#
_cell.length_a   1.000
_cell.length_b   1.000
_cell.length_c   1.000
_cell.angle_alpha   90.00
_cell.angle_beta   90.00
_cell.angle_gamma   90.00
#
_symmetry.space_group_name_H-M   'P 1'
#
loop_
_entity.id
_entity.type
_entity.pdbx_description
1 polymer ?
#
loop_
_entity_poly.entity_id
_entity_poly.type
_entity_poly.pdbx_seq_one_letter_code
_entity_poly.pdbx_strand_id
1 'polypeptide(L)'
;HEIRTPLNAIVGLSGLALRTDLTEQQRDYLDKVQTSSHSLLGIINDILDFSKIEACKLDVEEIDFQLDRVFEDLSDIMIARASDKPL
;
A
#
# COMPACT_ATOMS: atom_id res chain seq x y z
N HIS A 1 3.17 -9.36 -11.65
CA HIS A 1 1.70 -9.17 -11.73
C HIS A 1 0.92 -10.35 -11.13
N GLU A 2 1.42 -11.58 -11.26
CA GLU A 2 0.78 -12.80 -10.74
C GLU A 2 0.64 -12.85 -9.22
N ILE A 3 1.56 -12.24 -8.46
CA ILE A 3 1.47 -12.16 -6.99
C ILE A 3 0.52 -11.03 -6.55
N ARG A 4 0.49 -9.90 -7.27
CA ARG A 4 -0.36 -8.74 -6.95
C ARG A 4 -1.85 -9.03 -7.14
N THR A 5 -2.22 -9.80 -8.15
CA THR A 5 -3.63 -10.11 -8.49
C THR A 5 -4.40 -10.82 -7.36
N PRO A 6 -3.93 -11.97 -6.81
CA PRO A 6 -4.62 -12.64 -5.71
C PRO A 6 -4.62 -11.80 -4.43
N LEU A 7 -3.55 -11.05 -4.16
CA LEU A 7 -3.48 -10.22 -2.96
C LEU A 7 -4.43 -9.01 -3.02
N ASN A 8 -4.53 -8.35 -4.18
CA ASN A 8 -5.51 -7.30 -4.41
C ASN A 8 -6.95 -7.82 -4.30
N ALA A 9 -7.21 -9.07 -4.70
CA ALA A 9 -8.51 -9.71 -4.49
C ALA A 9 -8.81 -9.89 -2.98
N ILE A 10 -7.84 -10.33 -2.18
CA ILE A 10 -8.01 -10.47 -0.71
C ILE A 10 -8.30 -9.11 -0.07
N VAL A 11 -7.53 -8.07 -0.43
CA VAL A 11 -7.75 -6.70 0.09
C VAL A 11 -9.12 -6.16 -0.34
N GLY A 12 -9.48 -6.34 -1.61
CA GLY A 12 -10.76 -5.87 -2.14
C GLY A 12 -11.96 -6.58 -1.51
N LEU A 13 -11.93 -7.91 -1.44
CA LEU A 13 -13.01 -8.72 -0.87
C LEU A 13 -13.17 -8.50 0.63
N SER A 14 -12.07 -8.38 1.38
CA SER A 14 -12.14 -8.05 2.82
C SER A 14 -12.70 -6.64 3.03
N GLY A 15 -12.31 -5.67 2.21
CA GLY A 15 -12.87 -4.31 2.23
C GLY A 15 -14.36 -4.24 1.87
N LEU A 16 -14.84 -5.10 0.96
CA LEU A 16 -16.27 -5.21 0.66
C LEU A 16 -17.03 -5.87 1.81
N ALA A 17 -16.48 -6.91 2.42
CA ALA A 17 -17.10 -7.59 3.57
C ALA A 17 -17.25 -6.65 4.78
N LEU A 18 -16.27 -5.78 5.04
CA LEU A 18 -16.32 -4.78 6.12
C LEU A 18 -17.47 -3.76 6.01
N ARG A 19 -18.07 -3.63 4.82
CA ARG A 19 -19.22 -2.76 4.53
C ARG A 19 -20.57 -3.46 4.73
N THR A 20 -20.57 -4.73 5.15
CA THR A 20 -21.79 -5.50 5.44
C THR A 20 -22.12 -5.47 6.93
N ASP A 21 -23.28 -6.02 7.31
CA ASP A 21 -23.64 -6.22 8.71
C ASP A 21 -22.80 -7.37 9.30
N LEU A 22 -21.97 -7.04 10.28
CA LEU A 22 -21.00 -7.95 10.89
C LEU A 22 -21.16 -7.96 12.40
N THR A 23 -20.93 -9.12 13.02
CA THR A 23 -20.68 -9.16 14.47
C THR A 23 -19.34 -8.50 14.80
N GLU A 24 -19.16 -8.09 16.05
CA GLU A 24 -17.92 -7.48 16.54
C GLU A 24 -16.70 -8.39 16.26
N GLN A 25 -16.84 -9.70 16.49
CA GLN A 25 -15.80 -10.68 16.23
C GLN A 25 -15.47 -10.82 14.74
N GLN A 26 -16.47 -10.79 13.86
CA GLN A 26 -16.24 -10.85 12.41
C GLN A 26 -15.52 -9.59 11.90
N ARG A 27 -15.88 -8.43 12.45
CA ARG A 27 -15.20 -7.16 12.14
C ARG A 27 -13.74 -7.20 12.59
N ASP A 28 -13.46 -7.62 13.82
CA ASP A 28 -12.09 -7.77 14.33
C ASP A 28 -11.24 -8.70 13.43
N TYR A 29 -11.80 -9.81 12.96
CA TYR A 29 -11.11 -10.71 12.03
C TYR A 29 -10.82 -10.05 10.69
N LEU A 30 -11.80 -9.36 10.11
CA LEU A 30 -11.63 -8.71 8.82
C LEU A 30 -10.65 -7.53 8.88
N ASP A 31 -10.65 -6.75 9.96
CA ASP A 31 -9.67 -5.67 10.18
C ASP A 31 -8.24 -6.23 10.30
N LYS A 32 -8.07 -7.37 10.99
CA LYS A 32 -6.79 -8.09 11.07
C LYS A 32 -6.35 -8.63 9.72
N VAL A 33 -7.28 -9.18 8.92
CA VAL A 33 -6.99 -9.64 7.55
C VAL A 33 -6.56 -8.47 6.67
N GLN A 34 -7.25 -7.34 6.74
CA GLN A 34 -6.94 -6.16 5.95
C GLN A 34 -5.54 -5.62 6.29
N THR A 35 -5.26 -5.44 7.58
CA THR A 35 -3.96 -4.99 8.07
C THR A 35 -2.83 -5.93 7.65
N SER A 36 -3.02 -7.24 7.82
CA SER A 36 -2.02 -8.25 7.44
C SER A 36 -1.78 -8.29 5.92
N SER A 37 -2.84 -8.12 5.12
CA SER A 37 -2.75 -8.11 3.66
C SER A 37 -1.97 -6.91 3.14
N HIS A 38 -2.16 -5.73 3.74
CA HIS A 38 -1.38 -4.54 3.41
C HIS A 38 0.11 -4.68 3.79
N SER A 39 0.40 -5.21 4.98
CA SER A 39 1.79 -5.50 5.39
C SER A 39 2.46 -6.50 4.44
N LEU A 40 1.76 -7.58 4.07
CA LEU A 40 2.27 -8.57 3.12
C LEU A 40 2.51 -7.98 1.73
N LEU A 41 1.63 -7.08 1.26
CA LEU A 41 1.81 -6.37 -0.01
C LEU A 41 3.07 -5.51 0.00
N GLY A 42 3.35 -4.83 1.12
CA GLY A 42 4.60 -4.09 1.32
C GLY A 42 5.82 -4.99 1.16
N ILE A 43 5.87 -6.10 1.91
CA ILE A 43 6.98 -7.08 1.84
C ILE A 43 7.17 -7.63 0.43
N ILE A 44 6.08 -7.97 -0.27
CA ILE A 44 6.14 -8.46 -1.65
C ILE A 44 6.70 -7.40 -2.59
N ASN A 45 6.28 -6.13 -2.45
CA ASN A 45 6.80 -5.05 -3.26
C ASN A 45 8.31 -4.88 -3.03
N ASP A 46 8.76 -4.90 -1.78
CA ASP A 46 10.19 -4.79 -1.44
C ASP A 46 11.01 -5.93 -2.06
N ILE A 47 10.52 -7.17 -2.01
CA ILE A 47 11.18 -8.34 -2.63
C ILE A 47 11.24 -8.20 -4.15
N LEU A 48 10.15 -7.74 -4.78
CA LEU A 48 10.10 -7.55 -6.23
C LEU A 48 11.02 -6.43 -6.69
N ASP A 49 11.10 -5.33 -5.94
CA ASP A 49 11.98 -4.22 -6.27
C ASP A 49 13.45 -4.60 -6.06
N PHE A 50 13.77 -5.33 -4.99
CA PHE A 50 15.09 -5.93 -4.82
C PHE A 50 15.46 -6.85 -5.99
N SER A 51 14.52 -7.71 -6.42
CA SER A 51 14.73 -8.62 -7.56
C SER A 51 14.97 -7.89 -8.88
N LYS A 52 14.33 -6.73 -9.10
CA LYS A 52 14.59 -5.90 -10.29
C LYS A 52 15.98 -5.27 -10.25
N ILE A 53 16.41 -4.79 -9.07
CA ILE A 53 17.73 -4.19 -8.87
C ILE A 53 18.82 -5.22 -9.16
N GLU A 54 18.75 -6.42 -8.59
CA GLU A 54 19.74 -7.48 -8.82
C GLU A 54 19.78 -7.95 -10.28
N ALA A 55 18.64 -7.93 -10.97
CA ALA A 55 18.57 -8.30 -12.38
C ALA A 55 19.06 -7.18 -13.34
N CYS A 56 19.53 -6.03 -12.83
CA CYS A 56 19.76 -4.80 -13.61
C CYS A 56 18.55 -4.39 -14.47
N LYS A 57 17.33 -4.70 -14.00
CA LYS A 57 16.05 -4.40 -14.68
C LYS A 57 15.33 -3.20 -14.08
N LEU A 58 16.05 -2.37 -13.32
CA LEU A 58 15.50 -1.11 -12.82
C LEU A 58 15.62 -0.07 -13.94
N ASP A 59 14.57 0.09 -14.73
CA ASP A 59 14.45 1.19 -15.68
C ASP A 59 13.86 2.43 -15.00
N VAL A 60 14.46 3.58 -15.28
CA VAL A 60 13.87 4.89 -14.93
C VAL A 60 12.94 5.27 -16.07
N GLU A 61 11.66 5.46 -15.77
CA GLU A 61 10.72 5.98 -16.75
C GLU A 61 11.06 7.46 -17.05
N GLU A 62 11.28 7.77 -18.32
CA GLU A 62 11.42 9.14 -18.82
C GLU A 62 10.05 9.62 -19.30
N ILE A 63 9.37 10.40 -18.46
CA ILE A 63 8.05 10.96 -18.73
C ILE A 63 8.02 12.44 -18.37
N ASP A 64 7.18 13.21 -19.05
CA ASP A 64 6.86 14.57 -18.62
C ASP A 64 6.04 14.52 -17.33
N PHE A 65 6.52 15.18 -16.28
CA PHE A 65 5.80 15.30 -15.01
C PHE A 65 5.89 16.72 -14.44
N GLN A 66 4.92 17.09 -13.61
CA GLN A 66 4.90 18.39 -12.94
C GLN A 66 5.62 18.31 -11.60
N LEU A 67 6.84 18.83 -11.54
CA LEU A 67 7.68 18.80 -10.34
C LEU A 67 6.99 19.43 -9.12
N ASP A 68 6.27 20.54 -9.32
CA ASP A 68 5.57 21.25 -8.23
C ASP A 68 4.53 20.34 -7.54
N ARG A 69 3.79 19.55 -8.32
CA ARG A 69 2.82 18.58 -7.77
C ARG A 69 3.49 17.50 -6.94
N VAL A 70 4.66 17.01 -7.38
CA VAL A 70 5.41 16.00 -6.64
C VAL A 70 5.86 16.53 -5.27
N PHE A 71 6.28 17.80 -5.20
CA PHE A 71 6.64 18.43 -3.93
C PHE A 71 5.43 18.75 -3.05
N GLU A 72 4.29 19.07 -3.64
CA GLU A 72 3.03 19.28 -2.92
C GLU A 72 2.55 17.97 -2.27
N ASP A 73 2.48 16.88 -3.04
CA ASP A 73 2.15 15.54 -2.54
C ASP A 73 3.12 15.07 -1.43
N LEU A 74 4.42 15.32 -1.60
CA LEU A 74 5.42 15.01 -0.60
C LEU A 74 5.20 15.81 0.69
N SER A 75 4.86 17.09 0.55
CA SER A 75 4.64 17.98 1.69
C SER A 75 3.41 17.54 2.50
N ASP A 76 2.33 17.15 1.83
CA ASP A 76 1.12 16.63 2.49
C ASP A 76 1.41 15.39 3.34
N ILE A 77 2.19 14.45 2.80
CA ILE A 77 2.61 13.24 3.53
C ILE A 77 3.46 13.60 4.75
N MET A 78 4.40 14.54 4.59
CA MET A 78 5.28 14.96 5.68
C MET A 78 4.52 15.72 6.77
N ILE A 79 3.56 16.58 6.40
CA ILE A 79 2.71 17.33 7.34
C ILE A 79 1.85 16.35 8.15
N ALA A 80 1.23 15.36 7.52
CA ALA A 80 0.46 14.33 8.22
C ALA A 80 1.32 13.61 9.27
N ARG A 81 2.55 13.22 8.92
CA ARG A 81 3.48 12.56 9.86
C ARG A 81 4.05 13.50 10.94
N ALA A 82 4.24 14.78 10.62
CA ALA A 82 4.73 15.77 11.56
C ALA A 82 3.67 16.14 12.60
N SER A 83 2.39 16.17 12.20
CA SER A 83 1.26 16.47 13.08
C SER A 83 1.04 15.39 14.15
N ASP A 84 1.47 14.15 13.89
CA ASP A 84 1.43 13.04 14.85
C ASP A 84 2.57 13.08 15.88
N LYS A 85 3.51 14.02 15.78
CA LYS A 85 4.59 14.21 16.77
C LYS A 85 4.26 15.36 17.74
N PRO A 86 4.37 15.16 19.06
CA PRO A 86 4.30 16.26 20.01
C PRO A 86 5.50 17.20 19.84
N LEU A 87 5.22 18.51 19.89
CA LEU A 87 6.21 19.59 19.88
C LEU A 87 7.06 19.61 21.15
#